data_AF-A0A7W0QCN9-F1
#
_entry.id   AF-A0A7W0QCN9-F1
#
_cell.length_a   1.000
_cell.length_b   1.000
_cell.length_c   1.000
_cell.angle_alpha   90.00
_cell.angle_beta   90.00
_cell.angle_gamma   90.00
#
_symmetry.space_group_name_H-M   'P 1'
#
loop_
_entity.id
_entity.type
_entity.pdbx_description
1 polymer ?
#
loop_
_entity_poly.entity_id
_entity_poly.type
_entity_poly.pdbx_seq_one_letter_code
_entity_poly.pdbx_strand_id
1 'polypeptide(L)'
;MQAAAASCPKCGAPRDESRAACVKCGLAHDRMAAFATARDKDAPEALTAAWTRVSAGWDEPARHDALLAVVTQLDAYAWAAARYRDAARERPDDKIATAQLERLRKATEATLLATATARAANQPKPYRATTAVLAILIIATIAGLVYAFARGTSTPDTEPPPTSPATQPAGK
;
A
#
# COMPACT_ATOMS: atom_id res chain seq x y z
N MET A 1 -0.06 -42.09 8.50
CA MET A 1 -1.09 -41.39 7.70
C MET A 1 -1.43 -40.10 8.43
N GLN A 2 -1.08 -38.95 7.87
CA GLN A 2 -1.26 -37.64 8.52
C GLN A 2 -2.68 -37.16 8.24
N ALA A 3 -3.45 -36.80 9.27
CA ALA A 3 -4.83 -36.33 9.10
C ALA A 3 -4.83 -35.06 8.25
N ALA A 4 -5.53 -35.10 7.11
CA ALA A 4 -5.71 -33.96 6.23
C ALA A 4 -6.49 -32.87 6.98
N ALA A 5 -5.92 -31.67 7.11
CA ALA A 5 -6.65 -30.54 7.68
C ALA A 5 -7.87 -30.21 6.80
N ALA A 6 -9.06 -30.18 7.39
CA ALA A 6 -10.34 -29.88 6.71
C ALA A 6 -10.41 -28.45 6.14
N SER A 7 -9.45 -27.60 6.48
CA SER A 7 -9.39 -26.20 6.03
C SER A 7 -7.93 -25.76 5.80
N CYS A 8 -7.75 -24.76 4.96
CA CYS A 8 -6.45 -24.17 4.67
C CYS A 8 -5.83 -23.49 5.91
N PRO A 9 -4.61 -23.85 6.35
CA PRO A 9 -3.97 -23.26 7.54
C PRO A 9 -3.58 -21.78 7.34
N LYS A 10 -3.43 -21.34 6.08
CA LYS A 10 -3.06 -19.96 5.75
C LYS A 10 -4.24 -19.00 5.82
N CYS A 11 -5.40 -19.38 5.30
CA CYS A 11 -6.55 -18.46 5.15
C CYS A 11 -7.86 -18.93 5.79
N GLY A 12 -7.91 -20.16 6.30
CA GLY A 12 -9.09 -20.76 6.93
C GLY A 12 -10.20 -21.19 5.97
N ALA A 13 -10.03 -21.06 4.66
CA ALA A 13 -11.04 -21.53 3.70
C ALA A 13 -11.23 -23.05 3.82
N PRO A 14 -12.47 -23.57 3.68
CA PRO A 14 -12.71 -25.01 3.64
C PRO A 14 -11.92 -25.63 2.48
N ARG A 15 -11.42 -26.84 2.68
CA ARG A 15 -10.65 -27.56 1.68
C ARG A 15 -11.58 -28.19 0.64
N ASP A 16 -11.25 -27.99 -0.64
CA ASP A 16 -11.90 -28.64 -1.78
C ASP A 16 -10.98 -29.74 -2.30
N GLU A 17 -11.26 -31.00 -1.96
CA GLU A 17 -10.42 -32.14 -2.33
C GLU A 17 -10.30 -32.35 -3.85
N SER A 18 -11.18 -31.78 -4.66
CA SER A 18 -11.09 -31.86 -6.12
C SER A 18 -9.97 -30.99 -6.72
N ARG A 19 -9.39 -30.08 -5.92
CA ARG A 19 -8.34 -29.15 -6.36
C ARG A 19 -7.00 -29.46 -5.72
N ALA A 20 -5.93 -29.14 -6.43
CA ALA A 20 -4.57 -29.25 -5.92
C ALA A 20 -4.19 -28.10 -4.95
N ALA A 21 -4.95 -27.01 -4.92
CA ALA A 21 -4.63 -25.82 -4.13
C ALA A 21 -5.87 -25.08 -3.63
N CYS A 22 -5.68 -24.31 -2.55
CA CYS A 22 -6.72 -23.50 -1.94
C CYS A 22 -7.20 -22.37 -2.87
N VAL A 23 -8.50 -22.31 -3.15
CA VAL A 23 -9.11 -21.29 -4.02
C VAL A 23 -8.95 -19.85 -3.54
N LYS A 24 -8.81 -19.64 -2.22
CA LYS A 24 -8.75 -18.30 -1.63
C LYS A 24 -7.34 -17.71 -1.58
N CYS A 25 -6.31 -18.55 -1.41
CA CYS A 25 -4.95 -18.06 -1.18
C CYS A 25 -3.86 -18.76 -1.99
N GLY A 26 -4.23 -19.73 -2.83
CA GLY A 26 -3.32 -20.45 -3.72
C GLY A 26 -2.37 -21.44 -3.05
N LEU A 27 -2.49 -21.69 -1.73
CA LEU A 27 -1.63 -22.66 -1.04
C LEU A 27 -1.94 -24.08 -1.54
N ALA A 28 -0.93 -24.76 -2.09
CA ALA A 28 -1.03 -26.15 -2.55
C ALA A 28 -1.31 -27.10 -1.36
N HIS A 29 -2.18 -28.08 -1.59
CA HIS A 29 -2.68 -28.98 -0.53
C HIS A 29 -1.58 -29.88 0.06
N ASP A 30 -0.66 -30.34 -0.78
CA ASP A 30 0.55 -31.09 -0.39
C ASP A 30 1.50 -30.26 0.50
N ARG A 31 1.49 -28.94 0.37
CA ARG A 31 2.31 -28.01 1.17
C ARG A 31 1.66 -27.53 2.46
N MET A 32 0.38 -27.84 2.70
CA MET A 32 -0.35 -27.28 3.85
C MET A 32 0.24 -27.71 5.20
N ALA A 33 0.58 -28.99 5.36
CA ALA A 33 1.15 -29.50 6.61
C ALA A 33 2.54 -28.89 6.90
N ALA A 34 3.39 -28.83 5.86
CA ALA A 34 4.70 -28.20 5.95
C ALA A 34 4.59 -26.70 6.29
N PHE A 35 3.64 -26.00 5.66
CA PHE A 35 3.38 -24.59 5.95
C PHE A 35 2.96 -24.35 7.40
N ALA A 36 2.03 -25.14 7.93
CA ALA A 36 1.59 -25.02 9.33
C ALA A 36 2.76 -25.27 10.31
N THR A 37 3.57 -26.29 10.03
CA THR A 37 4.75 -26.62 10.86
C THR A 37 5.80 -25.52 10.83
N ALA A 38 6.15 -25.00 9.63
CA ALA A 38 7.11 -23.92 9.48
C ALA A 38 6.64 -22.63 10.17
N ARG A 39 5.36 -22.26 9.97
CA ARG A 39 4.73 -21.12 10.65
C ARG A 39 4.90 -21.17 12.16
N ASP A 40 4.71 -22.34 12.77
CA ASP A 40 4.81 -22.49 14.22
C ASP A 40 6.26 -22.58 14.71
N LYS A 41 7.16 -23.18 13.91
CA LYS A 41 8.60 -23.24 14.20
C LYS A 41 9.27 -21.86 14.18
N ASP A 42 8.88 -21.02 13.21
CA ASP A 42 9.53 -19.72 12.98
C ASP A 42 8.94 -18.60 13.87
N ALA A 43 7.99 -18.95 14.75
CA ALA A 43 7.35 -17.99 15.64
C ALA A 43 8.31 -17.54 16.76
N PRO A 44 8.46 -16.21 17.00
CA PRO A 44 9.28 -15.71 18.11
C PRO A 44 8.81 -16.24 19.47
N GLU A 45 9.74 -16.51 20.38
CA GLU A 45 9.44 -17.06 21.71
C GLU A 45 8.48 -16.17 22.52
N ALA A 46 8.64 -14.84 22.45
CA ALA A 46 7.73 -13.92 23.13
C ALA A 46 6.27 -14.07 22.65
N LEU A 47 6.07 -14.36 21.36
CA LEU A 47 4.76 -14.56 20.75
C LEU A 47 4.17 -15.92 21.15
N THR A 48 4.97 -16.99 21.15
CA THR A 48 4.52 -18.32 21.57
C THR A 48 4.19 -18.34 23.06
N ALA A 49 4.98 -17.69 23.91
CA ALA A 49 4.71 -17.55 25.34
C ALA A 49 3.44 -16.73 25.63
N ALA A 50 3.18 -15.65 24.87
CA ALA A 50 1.93 -14.90 24.97
C ALA A 50 0.72 -15.75 24.56
N TRP A 51 0.84 -16.53 23.48
CA TRP A 51 -0.22 -17.45 23.04
C TRP A 51 -0.51 -18.54 24.07
N THR A 52 0.51 -19.12 24.69
CA THR A 52 0.35 -20.11 25.76
C THR A 52 -0.44 -19.53 26.93
N ARG A 53 -0.15 -18.28 27.34
CA ARG A 53 -0.90 -17.59 28.41
C ARG A 53 -2.36 -17.36 28.06
N VAL A 54 -2.66 -16.93 26.82
CA VAL A 54 -4.04 -16.79 26.32
C VAL A 54 -4.74 -18.14 26.30
N SER A 55 -4.09 -19.18 25.79
CA SER A 55 -4.67 -20.52 25.70
C SER A 55 -5.02 -21.09 27.07
N ALA A 56 -4.21 -20.78 28.09
CA ALA A 56 -4.46 -21.20 29.48
C ALA A 56 -5.56 -20.40 30.19
N GLY A 57 -5.89 -19.19 29.71
CA GLY A 57 -6.90 -18.31 30.31
C GLY A 57 -7.76 -17.69 29.21
N TRP A 58 -8.44 -18.56 28.45
CA TRP A 58 -9.14 -18.17 27.22
C TRP A 58 -10.28 -17.18 27.46
N ASP A 59 -10.94 -17.26 28.61
CA ASP A 59 -12.07 -16.37 28.92
C ASP A 59 -11.62 -15.02 29.52
N GLU A 60 -10.32 -14.79 29.68
CA GLU A 60 -9.77 -13.57 30.27
C GLU A 60 -9.40 -12.53 29.19
N PRO A 61 -10.17 -11.44 29.02
CA PRO A 61 -9.94 -10.47 27.95
C PRO A 61 -8.55 -9.81 28.00
N ALA A 62 -8.05 -9.57 29.21
CA ALA A 62 -6.74 -8.97 29.45
C ALA A 62 -5.58 -9.78 28.84
N ARG A 63 -5.72 -11.11 28.74
CA ARG A 63 -4.70 -11.95 28.11
C ARG A 63 -4.67 -11.78 26.60
N HIS A 64 -5.86 -11.67 25.98
CA HIS A 64 -5.97 -11.38 24.55
C HIS A 64 -5.40 -10.00 24.21
N ASP A 65 -5.62 -9.00 25.06
CA ASP A 65 -5.01 -7.67 24.94
C ASP A 65 -3.48 -7.74 25.01
N ALA A 66 -2.94 -8.49 25.97
CA ALA A 66 -1.50 -8.69 26.11
C ALA A 66 -0.89 -9.38 24.88
N LEU A 67 -1.56 -10.39 24.32
CA LEU A 67 -1.13 -11.01 23.07
C LEU A 67 -1.17 -10.01 21.90
N LEU A 68 -2.22 -9.21 21.79
CA LEU A 68 -2.33 -8.22 20.72
C LEU A 68 -1.19 -7.18 20.79
N ALA A 69 -0.80 -6.75 21.99
CA ALA A 69 0.34 -5.87 22.16
C ALA A 69 1.63 -6.48 21.61
N VAL A 70 1.91 -7.76 21.91
CA VAL A 70 3.08 -8.49 21.39
C VAL A 70 2.99 -8.67 19.87
N VAL A 71 1.81 -9.01 19.35
CA VAL A 71 1.57 -9.16 17.90
C VAL A 71 1.85 -7.87 17.16
N THR A 72 1.40 -6.73 17.68
CA THR A 72 1.65 -5.41 17.11
C THR A 72 3.13 -5.06 17.14
N GLN A 73 3.84 -5.35 18.23
CA GLN A 73 5.28 -5.08 18.34
C GLN A 73 6.13 -5.91 17.37
N LEU A 74 5.68 -7.13 17.03
CA LEU A 74 6.41 -8.07 16.18
C LEU A 74 5.85 -8.16 14.75
N ASP A 75 4.86 -7.33 14.39
CA ASP A 75 4.11 -7.39 13.14
C ASP A 75 3.56 -8.80 12.79
N ALA A 76 3.26 -9.61 13.80
CA ALA A 76 2.96 -11.03 13.66
C ALA A 76 1.44 -11.34 13.48
N TYR A 77 0.70 -10.43 12.85
CA TYR A 77 -0.77 -10.51 12.72
C TYR A 77 -1.24 -11.79 12.02
N ALA A 78 -0.53 -12.20 10.96
CA ALA A 78 -0.86 -13.39 10.19
C ALA A 78 -0.77 -14.68 11.03
N TRP A 79 0.23 -14.75 11.92
CA TRP A 79 0.43 -15.88 12.83
C TRP A 79 -0.71 -15.96 13.85
N ALA A 80 -1.01 -14.84 14.53
CA ALA A 80 -2.06 -14.78 15.53
C ALA A 80 -3.45 -15.08 14.92
N ALA A 81 -3.74 -14.51 13.74
CA ALA A 81 -4.99 -14.79 13.05
C ALA A 81 -5.11 -16.26 12.66
N ALA A 82 -4.01 -16.94 12.32
CA ALA A 82 -4.03 -18.36 12.03
C ALA A 82 -4.36 -19.17 13.29
N ARG A 83 -3.76 -18.84 14.44
CA ARG A 83 -4.05 -19.50 15.72
C ARG A 83 -5.49 -19.31 16.19
N TYR A 84 -6.07 -18.12 16.05
CA TYR A 84 -7.49 -17.91 16.37
C TYR A 84 -8.42 -18.65 15.41
N ARG A 85 -8.06 -18.80 14.13
CA ARG A 85 -8.81 -19.68 13.20
C ARG A 85 -8.70 -21.15 13.59
N ASP A 86 -7.55 -21.58 14.10
CA ASP A 86 -7.33 -22.94 14.59
C ASP A 86 -8.25 -23.18 15.81
N ALA A 87 -8.27 -22.25 16.77
CA ALA A 87 -9.17 -22.29 17.93
C ALA A 87 -10.66 -22.28 17.55
N ALA A 88 -11.08 -21.44 16.59
CA ALA A 88 -12.48 -21.39 16.12
C ALA A 88 -12.94 -22.69 15.44
N ARG A 89 -12.02 -23.51 14.94
CA ARG A 89 -12.34 -24.84 14.38
C ARG A 89 -12.43 -25.91 15.45
N GLU A 90 -11.55 -25.84 16.45
CA GLU A 90 -11.60 -26.73 17.62
C GLU A 90 -12.82 -26.46 18.49
N ARG A 91 -13.29 -25.21 18.54
CA ARG A 91 -14.46 -24.74 19.30
C ARG A 91 -15.45 -24.05 18.37
N PRO A 92 -16.31 -24.82 17.69
CA PRO A 92 -17.45 -24.24 16.97
C PRO A 92 -18.26 -23.36 17.95
N ASP A 93 -18.67 -22.17 17.51
CA ASP A 93 -19.41 -21.16 18.28
C ASP A 93 -18.62 -20.34 19.32
N ASP A 94 -17.28 -20.40 19.29
CA ASP A 94 -16.44 -19.55 20.13
C ASP A 94 -16.51 -18.07 19.70
N LYS A 95 -17.27 -17.29 20.47
CA LYS A 95 -17.44 -15.84 20.29
C LYS A 95 -16.14 -15.07 20.54
N ILE A 96 -15.23 -15.58 21.36
CA ILE A 96 -13.95 -14.93 21.66
C ILE A 96 -13.04 -15.08 20.44
N ALA A 97 -12.92 -16.29 19.86
CA ALA A 97 -12.12 -16.50 18.67
C ALA A 97 -12.54 -15.59 17.51
N THR A 98 -13.85 -15.51 17.26
CA THR A 98 -14.42 -14.67 16.19
C THR A 98 -14.24 -13.18 16.45
N ALA A 99 -14.46 -12.71 17.69
CA ALA A 99 -14.23 -11.32 18.06
C ALA A 99 -12.75 -10.91 17.92
N GLN A 100 -11.82 -11.77 18.33
CA GLN A 100 -10.38 -11.49 18.20
C GLN A 100 -9.90 -11.51 16.74
N LEU A 101 -10.46 -12.37 15.89
CA LEU A 101 -10.19 -12.33 14.44
C LEU A 101 -10.60 -10.99 13.82
N GLU A 102 -11.78 -10.49 14.16
CA GLU A 102 -12.25 -9.19 13.66
C GLU A 102 -11.38 -8.04 14.19
N ARG A 103 -10.96 -8.11 15.46
CA ARG A 103 -10.05 -7.13 16.04
C ARG A 103 -8.67 -7.13 15.36
N LEU A 104 -8.09 -8.31 15.11
CA LEU A 104 -6.83 -8.44 14.38
C LEU A 104 -6.93 -7.89 12.96
N ARG A 105 -8.05 -8.13 12.28
CA ARG A 105 -8.32 -7.57 10.96
C ARG A 105 -8.30 -6.04 11.01
N LYS A 106 -9.06 -5.42 11.90
CA LYS A 106 -9.10 -3.96 12.08
C LYS A 106 -7.73 -3.38 12.42
N ALA A 107 -6.97 -4.05 13.29
CA ALA A 107 -5.61 -3.62 13.64
C ALA A 107 -4.67 -3.69 12.43
N THR A 108 -4.75 -4.75 11.62
CA THR A 108 -3.95 -4.89 10.40
C THR A 108 -4.31 -3.81 9.37
N GLU A 109 -5.60 -3.56 9.17
CA GLU A 109 -6.09 -2.50 8.26
C GLU A 109 -5.60 -1.11 8.73
N ALA A 110 -5.68 -0.81 10.03
CA ALA A 110 -5.18 0.43 10.59
C ALA A 110 -3.65 0.59 10.41
N THR A 111 -2.87 -0.46 10.66
CA THR A 111 -1.41 -0.45 10.45
C THR A 111 -1.05 -0.26 8.98
N LEU A 112 -1.78 -0.89 8.05
CA LEU A 112 -1.58 -0.69 6.61
C LEU A 112 -1.88 0.75 6.18
N LEU A 113 -2.96 1.33 6.68
CA LEU A 113 -3.29 2.74 6.40
C LEU A 113 -2.26 3.70 7.01
N ALA A 114 -1.84 3.45 8.25
CA ALA A 114 -0.81 4.25 8.93
C ALA A 114 0.53 4.20 8.20
N THR A 115 0.96 3.02 7.75
CA THR A 115 2.22 2.87 6.99
C THR A 115 2.13 3.48 5.58
N ALA A 116 0.98 3.37 4.90
CA ALA A 116 0.76 4.00 3.61
C ALA A 116 0.82 5.54 3.70
N THR A 117 0.19 6.11 4.72
CA THR A 117 0.18 7.57 4.97
C THR A 117 1.53 8.09 5.45
N ALA A 118 2.22 7.36 6.34
CA ALA A 118 3.57 7.70 6.77
C ALA A 118 4.57 7.69 5.60
N ARG A 119 4.46 6.73 4.68
CA ARG A 119 5.26 6.69 3.45
C ARG A 119 5.00 7.90 2.56
N ALA A 120 3.74 8.33 2.43
CA ALA A 120 3.39 9.53 1.66
C ALA A 120 3.95 10.82 2.28
N ALA A 121 3.94 10.91 3.61
CA ALA A 121 4.50 12.06 4.34
C ALA A 121 6.04 12.14 4.27
N ASN A 122 6.71 10.99 4.29
CA ASN A 122 8.18 10.89 4.24
C ASN A 122 8.77 10.77 2.83
N GLN A 123 7.97 10.85 1.76
CA GLN A 123 8.55 10.99 0.43
C GLN A 123 9.19 12.37 0.31
N PRO A 124 10.53 12.48 0.16
CA PRO A 124 11.17 13.76 -0.10
C PRO A 124 10.60 14.27 -1.42
N LYS A 125 9.87 15.40 -1.42
CA LYS A 125 9.31 16.00 -2.65
C LYS A 125 10.48 16.28 -3.62
N PRO A 126 10.74 15.42 -4.63
CA PRO A 126 11.97 15.50 -5.41
C PRO A 126 11.93 16.65 -6.42
N TYR A 127 10.79 17.35 -6.50
CA TYR A 127 10.52 18.37 -7.49
C TYR A 127 10.59 19.79 -6.95
N ARG A 128 11.06 20.06 -5.72
CA ARG A 128 11.13 21.44 -5.21
C ARG A 128 11.96 22.37 -6.11
N ALA A 129 13.05 21.86 -6.69
CA ALA A 129 13.83 22.60 -7.67
C ALA A 129 13.06 22.76 -9.00
N THR A 130 12.38 21.71 -9.46
CA THR A 130 11.61 21.73 -10.70
C THR A 130 10.39 22.64 -10.64
N THR A 131 9.68 22.70 -9.50
CA THR A 131 8.56 23.65 -9.30
C THR A 131 9.06 25.09 -9.22
N ALA A 132 10.24 25.34 -8.65
CA ALA A 132 10.84 26.68 -8.67
C ALA A 132 11.17 27.13 -10.10
N VAL A 133 11.79 26.24 -10.91
CA VAL A 133 12.09 26.52 -12.32
C VAL A 133 10.81 26.76 -13.12
N LEU A 134 9.77 25.94 -12.92
CA LEU A 134 8.48 26.10 -13.60
C LEU A 134 7.83 27.44 -13.23
N ALA A 135 7.85 27.82 -11.95
CA ALA A 135 7.30 29.09 -11.49
C ALA A 135 8.04 30.28 -12.12
N ILE A 136 9.37 30.23 -12.21
CA ILE A 136 10.18 31.26 -12.87
C ILE A 136 9.83 31.35 -14.36
N LEU A 137 9.69 30.22 -15.05
CA LEU A 137 9.30 30.20 -16.47
C LEU A 137 7.92 30.80 -16.69
N ILE A 138 6.94 30.48 -15.84
CA ILE A 138 5.60 31.07 -15.91
C ILE A 138 5.67 32.59 -15.72
N ILE A 139 6.41 33.06 -14.71
CA ILE A 139 6.58 34.50 -14.45
C ILE A 139 7.27 35.19 -15.63
N ALA A 140 8.33 34.60 -16.20
CA ALA A 140 9.03 35.15 -17.36
C ALA A 140 8.11 35.23 -18.59
N THR A 141 7.25 34.22 -18.79
CA THR A 141 6.29 34.19 -19.89
C THR A 141 5.23 35.30 -19.73
N ILE A 142 4.70 35.46 -18.51
CA ILE A 142 3.74 36.53 -18.20
C ILE A 142 4.38 37.90 -18.37
N ALA A 143 5.60 38.09 -17.86
CA ALA A 143 6.33 39.35 -18.00
C ALA A 143 6.61 39.68 -19.47
N GLY A 144 7.01 38.69 -20.28
CA GLY A 144 7.20 38.85 -21.72
C GLY A 144 5.92 39.25 -22.45
N LEU A 145 4.79 38.63 -22.10
CA LEU A 145 3.47 39.00 -22.66
C LEU A 145 3.09 40.42 -22.27
N VAL A 146 3.18 40.79 -21.00
CA VAL A 146 2.88 42.15 -20.53
C VAL A 146 3.74 43.19 -21.24
N TYR A 147 5.04 42.90 -21.41
CA TYR A 147 5.96 43.79 -22.12
C TYR A 147 5.64 43.92 -23.61
N ALA A 148 5.29 42.80 -24.27
CA ALA A 148 4.88 42.82 -25.68
C ALA A 148 3.60 43.64 -25.89
N PHE A 149 2.61 43.49 -24.99
CA PHE A 149 1.39 44.31 -25.02
C PHE A 149 1.65 45.78 -24.72
N ALA A 150 2.57 46.11 -23.80
CA ALA A 150 2.95 47.49 -23.50
C ALA A 150 3.73 48.18 -24.64
N ARG A 151 4.43 47.42 -25.50
CA ARG A 151 5.14 47.96 -26.67
C ARG A 151 4.36 47.89 -27.98
N GLY A 152 3.39 46.98 -28.10
CA GLY A 152 2.57 46.80 -29.30
C GLY A 152 1.59 47.95 -29.60
N THR A 153 1.47 48.93 -28.71
CA THR A 153 0.63 50.12 -28.93
C THR A 153 1.36 51.28 -29.62
N SER A 154 2.62 51.09 -30.04
CA SER A 154 3.32 52.06 -30.89
C SER A 154 3.11 51.69 -32.36
N THR A 155 1.94 52.03 -32.90
CA THR A 155 1.76 52.27 -34.34
C THR A 155 2.04 53.76 -34.57
N PRO A 156 3.25 54.18 -34.97
CA PRO A 156 3.40 55.46 -35.63
C PRO A 156 2.85 55.31 -37.05
N ASP A 157 1.72 55.95 -37.27
CA ASP A 157 1.19 56.30 -38.56
C ASP A 157 2.24 57.01 -39.44
N THR A 158 2.14 56.75 -40.75
CA THR A 158 2.44 57.70 -41.84
C THR A 158 3.92 58.04 -42.12
N GLU A 159 4.44 57.65 -43.30
CA GLU A 159 4.48 58.51 -44.52
C GLU A 159 5.21 57.77 -45.69
N PRO A 160 4.70 57.82 -46.95
CA PRO A 160 5.43 57.46 -48.20
C PRO A 160 6.28 58.67 -48.68
N PRO A 161 6.93 58.78 -49.86
CA PRO A 161 7.35 57.88 -50.98
C PRO A 161 8.91 58.03 -51.20
N PRO A 162 9.58 58.11 -52.39
CA PRO A 162 9.29 57.72 -53.78
C PRO A 162 10.37 56.89 -54.51
N THR A 163 9.94 56.34 -55.64
CA THR A 163 10.60 56.10 -56.93
C THR A 163 12.10 56.37 -57.07
N SER A 164 12.84 55.38 -57.60
CA SER A 164 13.99 55.66 -58.47
C SER A 164 14.18 54.58 -59.55
N PRO A 165 14.77 54.97 -60.70
CA PRO A 165 14.45 54.40 -62.01
C PRO A 165 15.49 53.40 -62.54
N ALA A 166 15.03 52.69 -63.58
CA ALA A 166 15.75 52.08 -64.69
C ALA A 166 17.28 52.05 -64.68
N THR A 167 17.84 50.86 -64.94
CA THR A 167 19.01 50.68 -65.82
C THR A 167 18.97 49.28 -66.45
N GLN A 168 18.83 49.25 -67.79
CA GLN A 168 19.08 48.12 -68.70
C GLN A 168 20.56 47.66 -68.62
N PRO A 169 20.91 46.42 -69.04
CA PRO A 169 21.37 46.26 -70.43
C PRO A 169 21.03 44.92 -71.13
N ALA A 170 20.67 45.05 -72.42
CA ALA A 170 21.24 44.41 -73.61
C ALA A 170 21.39 42.88 -73.75
N GLY A 171 20.94 42.40 -74.93
CA GLY A 171 21.41 41.19 -75.63
C GLY A 171 20.29 40.17 -75.88
N LYS A 172 19.88 39.81 -77.09
CA LYS A 172 20.45 39.88 -78.46
C LYS A 172 19.32 40.04 -79.47
#